data_AF-A0A959S9L6-F1
#
_entry.id   AF-A0A959S9L6-F1
#
_cell.length_a   1.000
_cell.length_b   1.000
_cell.length_c   1.000
_cell.angle_alpha   90.00
_cell.angle_beta   90.00
_cell.angle_gamma   90.00
#
_symmetry.space_group_name_H-M   'P 1'
#
loop_
_entity.id
_entity.type
_entity.pdbx_description
1 polymer ?
#
loop_
_entity_poly.entity_id
_entity_poly.type
_entity_poly.pdbx_seq_one_letter_code
_entity_poly.pdbx_strand_id
1 'polypeptide(L)'
;MRRSILRAALLVVHVVFSSLSFAGPLEKAFEALEVHNYFLAREIFLKQVKKHPAGAWYGLSVISGRDNNPFYRLDSAYAYIQRADVAYTAAPDKERQALKKVNVDHAALVAQRELLHDRAWELAKGQHTIAAYDKYIRTYETSARVADATLVRDHLAFQEARTANTAAAYRAFLDRYPNARQAYEARTRMQEAVYREATADGTIAAYLAFIREHEESPYVEQAEDEVFKASTPLRTIQQYKAFIDAHPKNHRVPDAWRSIYEISTRDLSVGSITAFLQAYPDYPFVEELVDDYKTASLRLLPFRHGDRWGFIDEDGNERIKAEYDWVEPFEGGQALVGRGDRVGTINRSGRAVVPIEYDEVLDPVEGTST
;
A
#
# COMPACT_ATOMS: atom_id res chain seq x y z
N MET A 1 10.57 -39.06 5.46
CA MET A 1 10.33 -39.56 6.83
C MET A 1 9.12 -38.81 7.38
N ARG A 2 8.07 -39.55 7.80
CA ARG A 2 6.80 -39.12 8.45
C ARG A 2 5.73 -38.37 7.62
N ARG A 3 4.79 -39.18 7.11
CA ARG A 3 3.40 -38.83 6.77
C ARG A 3 2.61 -38.55 8.06
N SER A 4 1.89 -37.43 8.17
CA SER A 4 0.88 -37.21 9.21
C SER A 4 -0.52 -37.21 8.58
N ILE A 5 -1.09 -38.40 8.47
CA ILE A 5 -2.50 -38.61 8.16
C ILE A 5 -3.27 -38.27 9.45
N LEU A 6 -3.98 -37.14 9.49
CA LEU A 6 -4.99 -36.89 10.52
C LEU A 6 -6.15 -37.86 10.26
N ARG A 7 -6.22 -38.91 11.07
CA ARG A 7 -7.41 -39.76 11.19
C ARG A 7 -8.47 -38.94 11.91
N ALA A 8 -9.50 -38.52 11.19
CA ALA A 8 -10.75 -38.09 11.81
C ALA A 8 -11.29 -39.28 12.63
N ALA A 9 -11.42 -39.09 13.94
CA ALA A 9 -12.01 -40.08 14.82
C ALA A 9 -13.49 -40.24 14.45
N LEU A 10 -13.80 -41.33 13.74
CA LEU A 10 -15.16 -41.81 13.55
C LEU A 10 -15.69 -42.19 14.93
N LEU A 11 -16.54 -41.36 15.52
CA LEU A 11 -17.23 -41.71 16.76
C LEU A 11 -18.35 -42.70 16.39
N VAL A 12 -17.97 -43.97 16.25
CA VAL A 12 -18.90 -45.09 16.09
C VAL A 12 -19.46 -45.40 17.47
N VAL A 13 -20.62 -44.83 17.77
CA VAL A 13 -21.45 -45.29 18.88
C VAL A 13 -22.00 -46.67 18.50
N HIS A 14 -21.37 -47.73 18.99
CA HIS A 14 -21.96 -49.07 18.95
C HIS A 14 -22.97 -49.19 20.09
N VAL A 15 -24.25 -49.30 19.76
CA VAL A 15 -25.29 -49.68 20.71
C VAL A 15 -25.86 -51.02 20.28
N VAL A 16 -25.78 -51.98 21.19
CA VAL A 16 -26.46 -53.27 21.11
C VAL A 16 -27.90 -53.03 21.58
N PHE A 17 -28.87 -53.13 20.66
CA PHE A 17 -30.29 -53.17 21.03
C PHE A 17 -30.82 -54.60 21.00
N SER A 18 -31.38 -55.02 22.13
CA SER A 18 -32.21 -56.22 22.26
C SER A 18 -33.46 -56.06 21.39
N SER A 19 -33.73 -57.08 20.58
CA SER A 19 -34.84 -57.15 19.64
C SER A 19 -36.21 -57.22 20.32
N LEU A 20 -37.20 -56.68 19.60
CA LEU A 20 -38.66 -56.68 19.81
C LEU A 20 -39.25 -55.45 20.53
N SER A 21 -39.70 -54.46 19.75
CA SER A 21 -40.80 -53.54 20.08
C SER A 21 -41.31 -52.90 18.79
N PHE A 22 -42.62 -52.67 18.66
CA PHE A 22 -43.24 -52.03 17.49
C PHE A 22 -42.69 -50.61 17.27
N ALA A 23 -41.63 -50.51 16.47
CA ALA A 23 -40.97 -49.27 16.09
C ALA A 23 -41.91 -48.41 15.23
N GLY A 24 -42.09 -47.14 15.60
CA GLY A 24 -42.78 -46.16 14.78
C GLY A 24 -42.03 -45.87 13.47
N PRO A 25 -42.62 -45.12 12.53
CA PRO A 25 -41.97 -44.84 11.25
C PRO A 25 -40.61 -44.15 11.38
N LEU A 26 -40.40 -43.29 12.38
CA LEU A 26 -39.12 -42.61 12.60
C LEU A 26 -38.04 -43.56 13.09
N GLU A 27 -38.34 -44.42 14.05
CA GLU A 27 -37.43 -45.44 14.56
C GLU A 27 -36.94 -46.34 13.41
N LYS A 28 -37.86 -46.81 12.56
CA LYS A 28 -37.51 -47.60 11.37
C LYS A 28 -36.61 -46.84 10.38
N ALA A 29 -36.80 -45.53 10.24
CA ALA A 29 -35.97 -44.70 9.37
C ALA A 29 -34.55 -44.56 9.91
N PHE A 30 -34.38 -44.38 11.21
CA PHE A 30 -33.07 -44.32 11.86
C PHE A 30 -32.38 -45.69 11.91
N GLU A 31 -33.10 -46.78 12.17
CA GLU A 31 -32.57 -48.15 12.03
C GLU A 31 -32.05 -48.40 10.59
N ALA A 32 -32.84 -48.02 9.57
CA ALA A 32 -32.42 -48.12 8.18
C ALA A 32 -31.17 -47.26 7.89
N LEU A 33 -31.04 -46.08 8.52
CA LEU A 33 -29.89 -45.21 8.39
C LEU A 33 -28.62 -45.79 9.04
N GLU A 34 -28.76 -46.49 10.17
CA GLU A 34 -27.65 -47.16 10.87
C GLU A 34 -27.07 -48.31 10.05
N VAL A 35 -27.93 -49.11 9.41
CA VAL A 35 -27.51 -50.20 8.50
C VAL A 35 -27.19 -49.71 7.08
N HIS A 36 -27.04 -48.40 6.89
CA HIS A 36 -26.67 -47.75 5.61
C HIS A 36 -27.67 -48.00 4.47
N ASN A 37 -28.92 -48.35 4.78
CA ASN A 37 -30.01 -48.42 3.80
C ASN A 37 -30.59 -47.03 3.54
N TYR A 38 -29.80 -46.19 2.86
CA TYR A 38 -30.10 -44.79 2.62
C TYR A 38 -31.37 -44.56 1.80
N PHE A 39 -31.70 -45.46 0.87
CA PHE A 39 -32.91 -45.34 0.05
C PHE A 39 -34.17 -45.47 0.91
N LEU A 40 -34.23 -46.53 1.73
CA LEU A 40 -35.36 -46.76 2.63
C LEU A 40 -35.47 -45.66 3.68
N ALA A 41 -34.35 -45.31 4.33
CA ALA A 41 -34.32 -44.25 5.33
C ALA A 41 -34.83 -42.92 4.75
N ARG A 42 -34.32 -42.53 3.58
CA ARG A 42 -34.73 -41.30 2.88
C ARG A 42 -36.21 -41.30 2.53
N GLU A 43 -36.72 -42.40 1.98
CA GLU A 43 -38.14 -42.53 1.63
C GLU A 43 -39.04 -42.33 2.85
N ILE A 44 -38.69 -42.98 3.98
CA ILE A 44 -39.48 -42.87 5.21
C ILE A 44 -39.39 -41.45 5.77
N PHE A 45 -38.19 -40.85 5.85
CA PHE A 45 -38.05 -39.47 6.34
C PHE A 45 -38.86 -38.48 5.51
N LEU A 46 -38.83 -38.58 4.17
CA LEU A 46 -39.64 -37.72 3.29
C LEU A 46 -41.15 -37.83 3.60
N LYS A 47 -41.64 -39.05 3.86
CA LYS A 47 -43.04 -39.28 4.26
C LYS A 47 -43.36 -38.72 5.65
N GLN A 48 -42.37 -38.62 6.55
CA GLN A 48 -42.55 -38.13 7.91
C GLN A 48 -42.39 -36.61 8.08
N VAL A 49 -41.89 -35.88 7.08
CA VAL A 49 -41.68 -34.42 7.17
C VAL A 49 -42.91 -33.65 7.71
N LYS A 50 -44.13 -34.04 7.33
CA LYS A 50 -45.35 -33.37 7.80
C LYS A 50 -45.76 -33.73 9.23
N LYS A 51 -45.45 -34.95 9.68
CA LYS A 51 -45.91 -35.48 10.98
C LYS A 51 -44.88 -35.31 12.09
N HIS A 52 -43.60 -35.45 11.73
CA HIS A 52 -42.47 -35.35 12.64
C HIS A 52 -41.33 -34.56 11.97
N PRO A 53 -41.54 -33.26 11.73
CA PRO A 53 -40.63 -32.44 10.92
C PRO A 53 -39.20 -32.41 11.46
N ALA A 54 -39.01 -32.31 12.77
CA ALA A 54 -37.68 -32.23 13.38
C ALA A 54 -36.84 -33.48 13.11
N GLY A 55 -37.36 -34.66 13.44
CA GLY A 55 -36.67 -35.94 13.21
C GLY A 55 -36.49 -36.25 11.72
N ALA A 56 -37.49 -35.95 10.89
CA ALA A 56 -37.44 -36.17 9.45
C ALA A 56 -36.37 -35.32 8.76
N TRP A 57 -36.33 -34.01 9.05
CA TRP A 57 -35.33 -33.12 8.48
C TRP A 57 -33.92 -33.43 9.01
N TYR A 58 -33.79 -33.80 10.28
CA TYR A 58 -32.51 -34.25 10.84
C TYR A 58 -31.99 -35.49 10.09
N GLY A 59 -32.82 -36.52 9.90
CA GLY A 59 -32.44 -37.72 9.17
C GLY A 59 -32.03 -37.44 7.72
N LEU A 60 -32.78 -36.58 7.02
CA LEU A 60 -32.44 -36.13 5.67
C LEU A 60 -31.13 -35.35 5.63
N SER A 61 -30.85 -34.54 6.65
CA SER A 61 -29.56 -33.86 6.79
C SER A 61 -28.41 -34.85 6.94
N VAL A 62 -28.55 -35.87 7.80
CA VAL A 62 -27.52 -36.89 8.00
C VAL A 62 -27.25 -37.66 6.71
N ILE A 63 -28.31 -38.05 5.98
CA ILE A 63 -28.18 -38.74 4.69
C ILE A 63 -27.44 -37.86 3.67
N SER A 64 -27.94 -36.64 3.42
CA SER A 64 -27.33 -35.74 2.43
C SER A 64 -25.96 -35.20 2.85
N GLY A 65 -25.62 -35.28 4.13
CA GLY A 65 -24.35 -34.84 4.67
C GLY A 65 -23.22 -35.86 4.47
N ARG A 66 -23.52 -37.16 4.37
CA ARG A 66 -22.53 -38.24 4.21
C ARG A 66 -22.07 -38.36 2.75
N ASP A 67 -20.77 -38.36 2.51
CA ASP A 67 -20.15 -38.43 1.18
C ASP A 67 -20.14 -39.84 0.55
N ASN A 68 -20.36 -40.86 1.36
CA ASN A 68 -20.39 -42.27 0.94
C ASN A 68 -21.76 -42.76 0.46
N ASN A 69 -22.64 -41.88 -0.03
CA ASN A 69 -23.96 -42.27 -0.54
C ASN A 69 -24.43 -41.37 -1.71
N PRO A 70 -25.34 -41.86 -2.57
CA PRO A 70 -25.73 -41.16 -3.79
C PRO A 70 -26.55 -39.88 -3.56
N PHE A 71 -26.96 -39.61 -2.32
CA PHE A 71 -27.72 -38.42 -1.95
C PHE A 71 -26.85 -37.31 -1.36
N TYR A 72 -25.52 -37.48 -1.35
CA TYR A 72 -24.57 -36.49 -0.85
C TYR A 72 -24.75 -35.14 -1.54
N ARG A 73 -25.21 -34.15 -0.79
CA ARG A 73 -25.41 -32.76 -1.21
C ARG A 73 -25.31 -31.88 0.01
N LEU A 74 -24.14 -31.29 0.23
CA LEU A 74 -23.84 -30.56 1.45
C LEU A 74 -24.77 -29.35 1.68
N ASP A 75 -25.03 -28.57 0.63
CA ASP A 75 -25.95 -27.42 0.70
C ASP A 75 -27.38 -27.85 1.06
N SER A 76 -27.83 -29.00 0.54
CA SER A 76 -29.13 -29.58 0.89
C SER A 76 -29.13 -30.09 2.34
N ALA A 77 -28.06 -30.75 2.77
CA ALA A 77 -27.90 -31.23 4.14
C ALA A 77 -27.97 -30.08 5.15
N TYR A 78 -27.34 -28.94 4.84
CA TYR A 78 -27.38 -27.75 5.68
C TYR A 78 -28.77 -27.11 5.71
N ALA A 79 -29.42 -26.98 4.54
CA ALA A 79 -30.80 -26.51 4.50
C ALA A 79 -31.77 -27.44 5.25
N TYR A 80 -31.49 -28.75 5.31
CA TYR A 80 -32.27 -29.69 6.12
C TYR A 80 -31.98 -29.53 7.61
N ILE A 81 -30.72 -29.35 8.05
CA ILE A 81 -30.43 -29.16 9.48
C ILE A 81 -31.04 -27.86 10.02
N GLN A 82 -31.02 -26.78 9.23
CA GLN A 82 -31.69 -25.53 9.59
C GLN A 82 -33.20 -25.72 9.80
N ARG A 83 -33.87 -26.47 8.90
CA ARG A 83 -35.30 -26.81 9.07
C ARG A 83 -35.55 -27.70 10.27
N ALA A 84 -34.66 -28.64 10.55
CA ALA A 84 -34.74 -29.53 11.70
C ALA A 84 -34.64 -28.75 13.02
N ASP A 85 -33.72 -27.79 13.11
CA ASP A 85 -33.50 -26.96 14.29
C ASP A 85 -34.71 -26.06 14.61
N VAL A 86 -35.27 -25.40 13.58
CA VAL A 86 -36.51 -24.61 13.69
C VAL A 86 -37.67 -25.50 14.14
N ALA A 87 -37.84 -26.66 13.51
CA ALA A 87 -38.91 -27.59 13.86
C ALA A 87 -38.76 -28.17 15.27
N TYR A 88 -37.54 -28.50 15.70
CA TYR A 88 -37.26 -29.02 17.03
C TYR A 88 -37.54 -27.98 18.12
N THR A 89 -37.19 -26.72 17.85
CA THR A 89 -37.44 -25.60 18.75
C THR A 89 -38.95 -25.35 18.93
N ALA A 90 -39.74 -25.51 17.87
CA ALA A 90 -41.19 -25.37 17.91
C ALA A 90 -41.94 -26.62 18.43
N ALA A 91 -41.26 -27.76 18.57
CA ALA A 91 -41.90 -29.03 18.92
C ALA A 91 -42.34 -29.08 20.40
N PRO A 92 -43.51 -29.68 20.72
CA PRO A 92 -43.93 -29.90 22.09
C PRO A 92 -42.97 -30.84 22.85
N ASP A 93 -42.94 -30.74 24.19
CA ASP A 93 -42.08 -31.58 25.04
C ASP A 93 -42.23 -33.07 24.79
N LYS A 94 -43.47 -33.54 24.56
CA LYS A 94 -43.75 -34.94 24.26
C LYS A 94 -43.06 -35.40 22.96
N GLU A 95 -43.02 -34.55 21.94
CA GLU A 95 -42.33 -34.86 20.68
C GLU A 95 -40.82 -34.83 20.88
N ARG A 96 -40.28 -33.84 21.60
CA ARG A 96 -38.85 -33.79 21.94
C ARG A 96 -38.39 -35.01 22.74
N GLN A 97 -39.20 -35.50 23.67
CA GLN A 97 -38.94 -36.74 24.41
C GLN A 97 -38.98 -37.98 23.50
N ALA A 98 -39.87 -38.02 22.51
CA ALA A 98 -39.91 -39.11 21.54
C ALA A 98 -38.66 -39.10 20.64
N LEU A 99 -38.25 -37.92 20.14
CA LEU A 99 -37.04 -37.74 19.34
C LEU A 99 -35.77 -38.13 20.10
N LYS A 100 -35.72 -37.87 21.42
CA LYS A 100 -34.62 -38.31 22.27
C LYS A 100 -34.41 -39.82 22.26
N LYS A 101 -35.47 -40.63 22.08
CA LYS A 101 -35.37 -42.10 22.00
C LYS A 101 -34.63 -42.59 20.76
N VAL A 102 -34.63 -41.79 19.69
CA VAL A 102 -33.89 -42.03 18.44
C VAL A 102 -32.62 -41.17 18.36
N ASN A 103 -32.10 -40.72 19.51
CA ASN A 103 -30.90 -39.89 19.64
C ASN A 103 -30.96 -38.55 18.87
N VAL A 104 -32.16 -37.99 18.70
CA VAL A 104 -32.36 -36.65 18.14
C VAL A 104 -32.71 -35.70 19.27
N ASP A 105 -31.72 -34.94 19.71
CA ASP A 105 -31.87 -33.84 20.66
C ASP A 105 -31.16 -32.58 20.17
N HIS A 106 -31.19 -31.51 20.98
CA HIS A 106 -30.53 -30.26 20.63
C HIS A 106 -29.01 -30.45 20.39
N ALA A 107 -28.35 -31.30 21.18
CA ALA A 107 -26.92 -31.55 21.01
C ALA A 107 -26.63 -32.26 19.69
N ALA A 108 -27.46 -33.22 19.29
CA ALA A 108 -27.36 -33.89 17.99
C ALA A 108 -27.54 -32.92 16.81
N LEU A 109 -28.49 -31.99 16.89
CA LEU A 109 -28.73 -30.97 15.87
C LEU A 109 -27.51 -30.03 15.71
N VAL A 110 -26.96 -29.57 16.84
CA VAL A 110 -25.74 -28.75 16.86
C VAL A 110 -24.57 -29.53 16.29
N ALA A 111 -24.34 -30.78 16.73
CA ALA A 111 -23.24 -31.61 16.25
C ALA A 111 -23.33 -31.87 14.74
N GLN A 112 -24.53 -32.13 14.21
CA GLN A 112 -24.72 -32.31 12.77
C GLN A 112 -24.48 -31.00 12.00
N ARG A 113 -24.89 -29.84 12.54
CA ARG A 113 -24.60 -28.54 11.93
C ARG A 113 -23.10 -28.26 11.87
N GLU A 114 -22.38 -28.45 12.97
CA GLU A 114 -20.93 -28.24 13.01
C GLU A 114 -20.19 -29.21 12.07
N LEU A 115 -20.62 -30.48 11.98
CA LEU A 115 -20.06 -31.42 11.02
C LEU A 115 -20.20 -30.92 9.57
N LEU A 116 -21.34 -30.32 9.22
CA LEU A 116 -21.57 -29.75 7.89
C LEU A 116 -20.72 -28.49 7.67
N HIS A 117 -20.58 -27.64 8.68
CA HIS A 117 -19.66 -26.48 8.64
C HIS A 117 -18.22 -26.91 8.36
N ASP A 118 -17.73 -27.93 9.05
CA ASP A 118 -16.37 -28.44 8.89
C ASP A 118 -16.16 -29.08 7.51
N ARG A 119 -17.13 -29.87 7.03
CA ARG A 119 -17.06 -30.44 5.67
C ARG A 119 -17.06 -29.37 4.59
N ALA A 120 -17.90 -28.35 4.74
CA ALA A 120 -17.98 -27.26 3.79
C ALA A 120 -16.69 -26.44 3.79
N TRP A 121 -16.07 -26.30 4.97
CA TRP A 121 -14.79 -25.63 5.13
C TRP A 121 -13.66 -26.39 4.44
N GLU A 122 -13.55 -27.70 4.65
CA GLU A 122 -12.54 -28.53 3.96
C GLU A 122 -12.74 -28.55 2.45
N LEU A 123 -13.99 -28.51 1.96
CA LEU A 123 -14.28 -28.39 0.53
C LEU A 123 -13.80 -27.03 -0.01
N ALA A 124 -14.09 -25.93 0.68
CA ALA A 124 -13.65 -24.59 0.28
C ALA A 124 -12.11 -24.48 0.27
N LYS A 125 -11.46 -25.03 1.30
CA LYS A 125 -9.99 -25.13 1.36
C LYS A 125 -9.40 -25.94 0.22
N GLY A 126 -10.00 -27.07 -0.12
CA GLY A 126 -9.54 -27.94 -1.20
C GLY A 126 -9.65 -27.28 -2.58
N GLN A 127 -10.68 -26.46 -2.79
CA GLN A 127 -10.83 -25.67 -4.02
C GLN A 127 -9.89 -24.47 -4.05
N HIS A 128 -9.67 -23.83 -2.91
CA HIS A 128 -8.76 -22.71 -2.73
C HIS A 128 -8.98 -21.55 -3.73
N THR A 129 -10.24 -21.22 -4.02
CA THR A 129 -10.60 -20.10 -4.89
C THR A 129 -11.43 -19.08 -4.15
N ILE A 130 -11.37 -17.82 -4.60
CA ILE A 130 -12.23 -16.74 -4.09
C ILE A 130 -13.70 -17.18 -4.11
N ALA A 131 -14.17 -17.74 -5.23
CA ALA A 131 -15.54 -18.20 -5.39
C ALA A 131 -15.96 -19.29 -4.38
N ALA A 132 -15.05 -20.21 -4.05
CA ALA A 132 -15.30 -21.26 -3.07
C ALA A 132 -15.49 -20.71 -1.66
N TYR A 133 -14.59 -19.82 -1.22
CA TYR A 133 -14.71 -19.17 0.09
C TYR A 133 -15.90 -18.22 0.16
N ASP A 134 -16.18 -17.48 -0.91
CA ASP A 134 -17.36 -16.63 -1.02
C ASP A 134 -18.67 -17.43 -0.88
N LYS A 135 -18.75 -18.59 -1.54
CA LYS A 135 -19.87 -19.51 -1.37
C LYS A 135 -19.96 -19.98 0.08
N TYR A 136 -18.84 -20.38 0.68
CA TYR A 136 -18.79 -20.83 2.08
C TYR A 136 -19.35 -19.77 3.04
N ILE A 137 -18.82 -18.55 2.96
CA ILE A 137 -19.20 -17.43 3.83
C ILE A 137 -20.69 -17.11 3.71
N ARG A 138 -21.22 -17.09 2.48
CA ARG A 138 -22.64 -16.78 2.23
C ARG A 138 -23.59 -17.90 2.66
N THR A 139 -23.19 -19.16 2.50
CA THR A 139 -24.07 -20.31 2.81
C THR A 139 -24.01 -20.70 4.29
N TYR A 140 -22.84 -20.64 4.92
CA TYR A 140 -22.58 -21.13 6.27
C TYR A 140 -22.24 -19.97 7.22
N GLU A 141 -23.05 -18.90 7.19
CA GLU A 141 -22.81 -17.62 7.89
C GLU A 141 -22.64 -17.75 9.42
N THR A 142 -23.20 -18.80 10.01
CA THR A 142 -23.12 -19.06 11.47
C THR A 142 -21.93 -19.92 11.87
N SER A 143 -21.10 -20.34 10.91
CA SER A 143 -19.92 -21.15 11.17
C SER A 143 -18.84 -20.34 11.90
N ALA A 144 -18.18 -20.98 12.87
CA ALA A 144 -16.99 -20.43 13.52
C ALA A 144 -15.83 -20.16 12.55
N ARG A 145 -15.84 -20.75 11.35
CA ARG A 145 -14.81 -20.58 10.30
C ARG A 145 -15.06 -19.44 9.34
N VAL A 146 -16.16 -18.68 9.48
CA VAL A 146 -16.45 -17.56 8.56
C VAL A 146 -15.32 -16.52 8.60
N ALA A 147 -14.77 -16.23 9.77
CA ALA A 147 -13.63 -15.32 9.90
C ALA A 147 -12.38 -15.85 9.17
N ASP A 148 -12.05 -17.14 9.37
CA ASP A 148 -10.93 -17.80 8.68
C ASP A 148 -11.11 -17.77 7.15
N ALA A 149 -12.30 -18.12 6.66
CA ALA A 149 -12.63 -18.11 5.23
C ALA A 149 -12.55 -16.72 4.62
N THR A 150 -13.02 -15.70 5.35
CA THR A 150 -12.95 -14.28 4.95
C THR A 150 -11.49 -13.86 4.78
N LEU A 151 -10.63 -14.20 5.74
CA LEU A 151 -9.20 -13.86 5.68
C LEU A 151 -8.51 -14.50 4.47
N VAL A 152 -8.77 -15.77 4.20
CA VAL A 152 -8.16 -16.47 3.06
C VAL A 152 -8.67 -15.91 1.73
N ARG A 153 -9.98 -15.67 1.60
CA ARG A 153 -10.58 -15.03 0.43
C ARG A 153 -9.96 -13.66 0.15
N ASP A 154 -9.90 -12.80 1.16
CA ASP A 154 -9.37 -11.43 1.01
C ASP A 154 -7.90 -11.47 0.62
N HIS A 155 -7.14 -12.40 1.20
CA HIS A 155 -5.75 -12.61 0.80
C HIS A 155 -5.64 -13.01 -0.68
N LEU A 156 -6.42 -13.97 -1.15
CA LEU A 156 -6.40 -14.41 -2.55
C LEU A 156 -6.77 -13.28 -3.51
N ALA A 157 -7.87 -12.58 -3.21
CA ALA A 157 -8.32 -11.44 -4.01
C ALA A 157 -7.27 -10.32 -4.07
N PHE A 158 -6.59 -10.05 -2.96
CA PHE A 158 -5.52 -9.07 -2.94
C PHE A 158 -4.30 -9.53 -3.73
N GLN A 159 -3.97 -10.83 -3.73
CA GLN A 159 -2.88 -11.37 -4.55
C GLN A 159 -3.18 -11.27 -6.05
N GLU A 160 -4.43 -11.49 -6.47
CA GLU A 160 -4.84 -11.24 -7.86
C GLU A 160 -4.66 -9.76 -8.23
N ALA A 161 -5.12 -8.84 -7.37
CA ALA A 161 -4.93 -7.40 -7.58
C ALA A 161 -3.45 -6.99 -7.63
N ARG A 162 -2.61 -7.56 -6.75
CA ARG A 162 -1.16 -7.35 -6.76
C ARG A 162 -0.46 -7.92 -7.98
N THR A 163 -0.94 -9.05 -8.50
CA THR A 163 -0.36 -9.67 -9.70
C THR A 163 -0.67 -8.84 -10.94
N ALA A 164 -1.91 -8.34 -11.06
CA ALA A 164 -2.27 -7.41 -12.13
C ALA A 164 -1.55 -6.06 -11.96
N ASN A 165 -1.39 -5.62 -10.71
CA ASN A 165 -0.70 -4.40 -10.31
C ASN A 165 -1.23 -3.12 -10.97
N THR A 166 -2.51 -3.08 -11.37
CA THR A 166 -3.11 -1.91 -12.02
C THR A 166 -4.02 -1.13 -11.07
N ALA A 167 -4.21 0.16 -11.34
CA ALA A 167 -5.15 1.00 -10.59
C ALA A 167 -6.56 0.39 -10.58
N ALA A 168 -7.01 -0.13 -11.72
CA ALA A 168 -8.31 -0.78 -11.87
C ALA A 168 -8.44 -2.06 -11.01
N ALA A 169 -7.38 -2.88 -10.93
CA ALA A 169 -7.41 -4.11 -10.15
C ALA A 169 -7.47 -3.84 -8.65
N TYR A 170 -6.69 -2.87 -8.15
CA TYR A 170 -6.77 -2.47 -6.74
C TYR A 170 -8.11 -1.83 -6.40
N ARG A 171 -8.69 -1.01 -7.30
CA ARG A 171 -10.03 -0.46 -7.13
C ARG A 171 -11.09 -1.55 -7.02
N ALA A 172 -11.07 -2.52 -7.94
CA ALA A 172 -12.01 -3.64 -7.91
C ALA A 172 -11.90 -4.47 -6.61
N PHE A 173 -10.69 -4.64 -6.08
CA PHE A 173 -10.47 -5.26 -4.77
C PHE A 173 -11.11 -4.44 -3.63
N LEU A 174 -10.86 -3.13 -3.60
CA LEU A 174 -11.38 -2.24 -2.57
C LEU A 174 -12.91 -2.13 -2.59
N ASP A 175 -13.51 -2.11 -3.78
CA ASP A 175 -14.97 -2.04 -3.94
C ASP A 175 -15.63 -3.33 -3.44
N ARG A 176 -15.01 -4.48 -3.70
CA ARG A 176 -15.56 -5.78 -3.32
C ARG A 176 -15.26 -6.16 -1.87
N TYR A 177 -14.13 -5.73 -1.33
CA TYR A 177 -13.64 -6.10 0.00
C TYR A 177 -13.20 -4.86 0.82
N PRO A 178 -14.09 -3.89 1.07
CA PRO A 178 -13.73 -2.62 1.69
C PRO A 178 -13.19 -2.76 3.13
N ASN A 179 -13.56 -3.84 3.81
CA ASN A 179 -13.17 -4.14 5.20
C ASN A 179 -12.01 -5.15 5.29
N ALA A 180 -11.41 -5.53 4.17
CA ALA A 180 -10.24 -6.41 4.18
C ALA A 180 -9.07 -5.76 4.93
N ARG A 181 -8.27 -6.56 5.62
CA ARG A 181 -7.07 -6.06 6.34
C ARG A 181 -6.08 -5.38 5.39
N GLN A 182 -6.08 -5.79 4.12
CA GLN A 182 -5.23 -5.29 3.06
C GLN A 182 -5.77 -3.99 2.43
N ALA A 183 -6.95 -3.50 2.83
CA ALA A 183 -7.56 -2.32 2.21
C ALA A 183 -6.66 -1.07 2.28
N TYR A 184 -5.91 -0.89 3.38
CA TYR A 184 -4.95 0.21 3.48
C TYR A 184 -3.83 0.07 2.44
N GLU A 185 -3.16 -1.08 2.39
CA GLU A 185 -2.10 -1.34 1.42
C GLU A 185 -2.60 -1.22 -0.03
N ALA A 186 -3.79 -1.76 -0.31
CA ALA A 186 -4.42 -1.66 -1.62
C ALA A 186 -4.69 -0.22 -2.04
N ARG A 187 -5.09 0.68 -1.13
CA ARG A 187 -5.27 2.11 -1.44
C ARG A 187 -3.94 2.77 -1.81
N THR A 188 -2.88 2.54 -1.03
CA THR A 188 -1.55 3.08 -1.32
C THR A 188 -1.05 2.59 -2.69
N ARG A 189 -1.13 1.28 -2.95
CA ARG A 189 -0.72 0.70 -4.23
C ARG A 189 -1.57 1.16 -5.40
N MET A 190 -2.87 1.41 -5.17
CA MET A 190 -3.74 1.99 -6.17
C MET A 190 -3.27 3.39 -6.56
N GLN A 191 -2.98 4.26 -5.59
CA GLN A 191 -2.50 5.62 -5.87
C GLN A 191 -1.17 5.60 -6.64
N GLU A 192 -0.25 4.71 -6.26
CA GLU A 192 1.00 4.48 -6.98
C GLU A 192 0.75 4.04 -8.44
N ALA A 193 -0.17 3.10 -8.64
CA ALA A 193 -0.51 2.60 -9.97
C ALA A 193 -1.20 3.68 -10.82
N VAL A 194 -2.07 4.50 -10.24
CA VAL A 194 -2.71 5.65 -10.93
C VAL A 194 -1.63 6.59 -11.45
N TYR A 195 -0.69 6.99 -10.60
CA TYR A 195 0.42 7.85 -11.01
C TYR A 195 1.24 7.21 -12.14
N ARG A 196 1.73 5.98 -11.93
CA ARG A 196 2.55 5.27 -12.91
C ARG A 196 1.87 5.09 -14.26
N GLU A 197 0.57 4.79 -14.26
CA GLU A 197 -0.21 4.61 -15.49
C GLU A 197 -0.46 5.94 -16.20
N ALA A 198 -0.82 6.99 -15.47
CA ALA A 198 -1.06 8.32 -16.01
C ALA A 198 0.21 8.96 -16.61
N THR A 199 1.38 8.68 -16.02
CA THR A 199 2.65 9.28 -16.43
C THR A 199 3.56 8.31 -17.17
N ALA A 200 3.00 7.23 -17.74
CA ALA A 200 3.78 6.15 -18.34
C ALA A 200 4.63 6.59 -19.55
N ASP A 201 4.21 7.63 -20.27
CA ASP A 201 4.97 8.17 -21.41
C ASP A 201 6.11 9.13 -20.99
N GLY A 202 6.19 9.49 -19.71
CA GLY A 202 7.22 10.36 -19.15
C GLY A 202 7.22 11.79 -19.71
N THR A 203 6.12 12.24 -20.32
CA THR A 203 6.04 13.57 -20.93
C THR A 203 5.59 14.63 -19.92
N ILE A 204 6.06 15.87 -20.10
CA ILE A 204 5.58 17.02 -19.33
C ILE A 204 4.05 17.13 -19.40
N ALA A 205 3.47 16.87 -20.58
CA ALA A 205 2.02 16.90 -20.77
C ALA A 205 1.28 15.88 -19.89
N ALA A 206 1.81 14.67 -19.74
CA ALA A 206 1.23 13.64 -18.89
C ALA A 206 1.33 14.00 -17.40
N TYR A 207 2.48 14.49 -16.93
CA TYR A 207 2.62 14.96 -15.54
C TYR A 207 1.67 16.12 -15.23
N LEU A 208 1.54 17.09 -16.14
CA LEU A 208 0.61 18.21 -15.97
C LEU A 208 -0.86 17.76 -15.99
N ALA A 209 -1.20 16.78 -16.84
CA ALA A 209 -2.54 16.20 -16.83
C ALA A 209 -2.83 15.52 -15.49
N PHE A 210 -1.88 14.71 -14.99
CA PHE A 210 -1.98 14.07 -13.68
C PHE A 210 -2.20 15.08 -12.54
N ILE A 211 -1.41 16.16 -12.48
CA ILE A 211 -1.53 17.20 -11.44
C ILE A 211 -2.93 17.83 -11.47
N ARG A 212 -3.48 18.14 -12.65
CA ARG A 212 -4.82 18.74 -12.78
C ARG A 212 -5.94 17.76 -12.41
N GLU A 213 -5.80 16.49 -12.74
CA GLU A 213 -6.85 15.48 -12.53
C GLU A 213 -6.82 14.90 -11.10
N HIS A 214 -5.70 15.06 -10.39
CA HIS A 214 -5.44 14.42 -9.11
C HIS A 214 -4.78 15.36 -8.08
N GLU A 215 -5.33 16.56 -7.89
CA GLU A 215 -4.78 17.60 -7.01
C GLU A 215 -4.54 17.15 -5.55
N GLU A 216 -5.32 16.18 -5.05
CA GLU A 216 -5.18 15.63 -3.68
C GLU A 216 -4.24 14.41 -3.60
N SER A 217 -3.63 14.01 -4.73
CA SER A 217 -2.79 12.82 -4.76
C SER A 217 -1.46 13.04 -4.03
N PRO A 218 -0.97 12.05 -3.25
CA PRO A 218 0.35 12.13 -2.63
C PRO A 218 1.52 12.17 -3.64
N TYR A 219 1.24 11.98 -4.93
CA TYR A 219 2.23 12.01 -6.01
C TYR A 219 2.26 13.34 -6.78
N VAL A 220 1.49 14.36 -6.37
CA VAL A 220 1.51 15.68 -7.04
C VAL A 220 2.89 16.30 -7.02
N GLU A 221 3.55 16.39 -5.85
CA GLU A 221 4.92 16.91 -5.74
C GLU A 221 5.91 16.12 -6.60
N GLN A 222 5.79 14.79 -6.64
CA GLN A 222 6.64 13.97 -7.49
C GLN A 222 6.42 14.24 -8.99
N ALA A 223 5.18 14.50 -9.41
CA ALA A 223 4.88 14.90 -10.78
C ALA A 223 5.47 16.29 -11.10
N GLU A 224 5.36 17.22 -10.15
CA GLU A 224 5.92 18.56 -10.26
C GLU A 224 7.46 18.55 -10.38
N ASP A 225 8.13 17.67 -9.63
CA ASP A 225 9.56 17.40 -9.72
C ASP A 225 9.98 16.96 -11.13
N GLU A 226 9.25 16.00 -11.72
CA GLU A 226 9.57 15.51 -13.07
C GLU A 226 9.29 16.59 -14.13
N VAL A 227 8.27 17.43 -13.97
CA VAL A 227 8.06 18.61 -14.83
C VAL A 227 9.24 19.57 -14.75
N PHE A 228 9.72 19.88 -13.54
CA PHE A 228 10.86 20.77 -13.34
C PHE A 228 12.12 20.23 -14.01
N LYS A 229 12.43 18.95 -13.78
CA LYS A 229 13.58 18.26 -14.36
C LYS A 229 13.52 18.21 -15.88
N ALA A 230 12.36 17.87 -16.45
CA ALA A 230 12.16 17.80 -17.89
C ALA A 230 12.19 19.20 -18.55
N SER A 231 11.81 20.25 -17.83
CA SER A 231 11.86 21.63 -18.32
C SER A 231 13.26 22.26 -18.25
N THR A 232 14.14 21.73 -17.39
CA THR A 232 15.47 22.33 -17.09
C THR A 232 16.66 21.40 -17.31
N PRO A 233 16.73 20.61 -18.40
CA PRO A 233 17.76 19.59 -18.58
C PRO A 233 19.19 20.14 -18.70
N LEU A 234 19.33 21.37 -19.20
CA LEU A 234 20.62 22.04 -19.36
C LEU A 234 20.93 23.02 -18.22
N ARG A 235 19.98 23.21 -17.29
CA ARG A 235 20.13 24.07 -16.10
C ARG A 235 20.58 25.50 -16.44
N THR A 236 20.02 26.05 -17.52
CA THR A 236 20.32 27.43 -17.95
C THR A 236 19.33 28.42 -17.36
N ILE A 237 19.76 29.68 -17.22
CA ILE A 237 18.89 30.79 -16.81
C ILE A 237 17.60 30.84 -17.66
N GLN A 238 17.72 30.67 -18.98
CA GLN A 238 16.57 30.70 -19.89
C GLN A 238 15.56 29.58 -19.57
N GLN A 239 16.03 28.37 -19.29
CA GLN A 239 15.16 27.24 -18.95
C GLN A 239 14.47 27.44 -17.61
N TYR A 240 15.20 27.87 -16.58
CA TYR A 240 14.60 28.18 -15.28
C TYR A 240 13.55 29.28 -15.36
N LYS A 241 13.84 30.35 -16.12
CA LYS A 241 12.89 31.44 -16.29
C LYS A 241 11.63 30.98 -17.04
N ALA A 242 11.80 30.24 -18.14
CA ALA A 242 10.66 29.66 -18.86
C ALA A 242 9.81 28.72 -17.98
N PHE A 243 10.46 27.93 -17.11
CA PHE A 243 9.77 27.09 -16.14
C PHE A 243 8.96 27.91 -15.13
N ILE A 244 9.54 28.95 -14.54
CA ILE A 244 8.86 29.85 -13.59
C ILE A 244 7.62 30.47 -14.24
N ASP A 245 7.76 30.95 -15.47
CA ASP A 245 6.67 31.62 -16.19
C ASP A 245 5.55 30.64 -16.58
N ALA A 246 5.90 29.41 -16.96
CA ALA A 246 4.94 28.38 -17.35
C ALA A 246 4.25 27.71 -16.14
N HIS A 247 4.92 27.63 -14.98
CA HIS A 247 4.49 26.84 -13.84
C HIS A 247 4.61 27.59 -12.49
N PRO A 248 4.00 28.79 -12.34
CA PRO A 248 4.23 29.66 -11.19
C PRO A 248 3.76 29.09 -9.84
N LYS A 249 2.93 28.04 -9.84
CA LYS A 249 2.45 27.36 -8.63
C LYS A 249 3.23 26.10 -8.26
N ASN A 250 4.12 25.64 -9.14
CA ASN A 250 4.88 24.42 -8.90
C ASN A 250 5.84 24.63 -7.71
N HIS A 251 5.91 23.66 -6.80
CA HIS A 251 6.73 23.76 -5.59
C HIS A 251 8.24 23.96 -5.83
N ARG A 252 8.74 23.74 -7.07
CA ARG A 252 10.13 23.99 -7.50
C ARG A 252 10.41 25.39 -8.02
N VAL A 253 9.41 26.27 -8.10
CA VAL A 253 9.64 27.67 -8.49
C VAL A 253 10.70 28.37 -7.61
N PRO A 254 10.70 28.20 -6.27
CA PRO A 254 11.80 28.64 -5.41
C PRO A 254 13.19 28.18 -5.87
N ASP A 255 13.33 26.90 -6.20
CA ASP A 255 14.61 26.31 -6.60
C ASP A 255 15.08 26.86 -7.96
N ALA A 256 14.14 27.08 -8.89
CA ALA A 256 14.43 27.71 -10.17
C ALA A 256 14.95 29.14 -9.99
N TRP A 257 14.30 29.94 -9.15
CA TRP A 257 14.73 31.31 -8.85
C TRP A 257 16.13 31.35 -8.23
N ARG A 258 16.40 30.49 -7.24
CA ARG A 258 17.73 30.39 -6.63
C ARG A 258 18.79 29.93 -7.64
N SER A 259 18.45 29.02 -8.56
CA SER A 259 19.37 28.59 -9.62
C SER A 259 19.72 29.74 -10.57
N ILE A 260 18.75 30.58 -10.96
CA ILE A 260 19.03 31.78 -11.76
C ILE A 260 19.97 32.71 -10.98
N TYR A 261 19.64 33.00 -9.72
CA TYR A 261 20.43 33.88 -8.87
C TYR A 261 21.88 33.39 -8.72
N GLU A 262 22.08 32.11 -8.40
CA GLU A 262 23.41 31.50 -8.25
C GLU A 262 24.24 31.61 -9.53
N ILE A 263 23.63 31.33 -10.70
CA ILE A 263 24.32 31.46 -11.99
C ILE A 263 24.69 32.93 -12.26
N SER A 264 23.79 33.87 -11.95
CA SER A 264 23.99 35.29 -12.20
C SER A 264 24.96 35.98 -11.24
N THR A 265 25.17 35.44 -10.04
CA THR A 265 25.92 36.10 -8.95
C THR A 265 27.06 35.25 -8.40
N ARG A 266 27.61 34.35 -9.23
CA ARG A 266 28.70 33.43 -8.84
C ARG A 266 29.92 34.16 -8.24
N ASP A 267 30.26 35.31 -8.79
CA ASP A 267 31.33 36.20 -8.34
C ASP A 267 31.02 36.94 -7.02
N LEU A 268 29.75 36.93 -6.57
CA LEU A 268 29.24 37.60 -5.37
C LEU A 268 29.72 39.06 -5.29
N SER A 269 29.53 39.82 -6.37
CA SER A 269 29.85 41.24 -6.43
C SER A 269 28.60 42.11 -6.30
N VAL A 270 28.77 43.33 -5.80
CA VAL A 270 27.68 44.32 -5.76
C VAL A 270 27.14 44.57 -7.17
N GLY A 271 28.02 44.56 -8.18
CA GLY A 271 27.66 44.74 -9.58
C GLY A 271 26.77 43.61 -10.10
N SER A 272 27.14 42.35 -9.88
CA SER A 272 26.35 41.20 -10.35
C SER A 272 25.00 41.08 -9.65
N ILE A 273 24.95 41.33 -8.33
CA ILE A 273 23.69 41.38 -7.56
C ILE A 273 22.78 42.50 -8.07
N THR A 274 23.33 43.69 -8.33
CA THR A 274 22.56 44.83 -8.86
C THR A 274 22.02 44.54 -10.25
N ALA A 275 22.85 44.00 -11.15
CA ALA A 275 22.44 43.61 -12.49
C ALA A 275 21.35 42.51 -12.45
N PHE A 276 21.47 41.54 -11.54
CA PHE A 276 20.46 40.52 -11.32
C PHE A 276 19.11 41.13 -10.93
N LEU A 277 19.08 42.03 -9.95
CA LEU A 277 17.84 42.70 -9.50
C LEU A 277 17.19 43.54 -10.61
N GLN A 278 18.00 44.17 -11.47
CA GLN A 278 17.50 44.89 -12.64
C GLN A 278 16.85 43.94 -13.66
N ALA A 279 17.42 42.76 -13.86
CA ALA A 279 16.88 41.75 -14.77
C ALA A 279 15.67 41.00 -14.20
N TYR A 280 15.62 40.80 -12.88
CA TYR A 280 14.63 40.00 -12.18
C TYR A 280 14.06 40.73 -10.95
N PRO A 281 13.27 41.80 -11.16
CA PRO A 281 12.73 42.60 -10.06
C PRO A 281 11.74 41.85 -9.17
N ASP A 282 11.16 40.74 -9.67
CA ASP A 282 10.20 39.91 -8.95
C ASP A 282 10.86 38.77 -8.14
N TYR A 283 12.18 38.80 -7.96
CA TYR A 283 12.90 37.79 -7.18
C TYR A 283 12.38 37.74 -5.73
N PRO A 284 11.90 36.57 -5.24
CA PRO A 284 11.14 36.54 -3.98
C PRO A 284 12.02 36.47 -2.72
N PHE A 285 13.31 36.14 -2.82
CA PHE A 285 14.18 35.90 -1.65
C PHE A 285 15.02 37.13 -1.28
N VAL A 286 14.33 38.24 -0.99
CA VAL A 286 14.98 39.53 -0.70
C VAL A 286 15.88 39.45 0.55
N GLU A 287 15.50 38.68 1.56
CA GLU A 287 16.32 38.52 2.77
C GLU A 287 17.66 37.82 2.48
N GLU A 288 17.63 36.71 1.73
CA GLU A 288 18.85 35.99 1.28
C GLU A 288 19.76 36.95 0.49
N LEU A 289 19.17 37.74 -0.40
CA LEU A 289 19.90 38.71 -1.22
C LEU A 289 20.53 39.84 -0.39
N VAL A 290 19.85 40.33 0.65
CA VAL A 290 20.37 41.40 1.51
C VAL A 290 21.64 40.95 2.22
N ASP A 291 21.70 39.69 2.67
CA ASP A 291 22.88 39.16 3.34
C ASP A 291 24.05 38.93 2.37
N ASP A 292 23.76 38.50 1.15
CA ASP A 292 24.74 38.42 0.08
C ASP A 292 25.26 39.81 -0.31
N TYR A 293 24.38 40.81 -0.39
CA TYR A 293 24.78 42.19 -0.68
C TYR A 293 25.70 42.76 0.41
N LYS A 294 25.41 42.51 1.68
CA LYS A 294 26.30 42.89 2.80
C LYS A 294 27.66 42.23 2.65
N THR A 295 27.69 40.92 2.35
CA THR A 295 28.92 40.16 2.15
C THR A 295 29.71 40.70 0.96
N ALA A 296 29.04 40.97 -0.16
CA ALA A 296 29.62 41.55 -1.36
C ALA A 296 30.19 42.96 -1.13
N SER A 297 29.64 43.69 -0.14
CA SER A 297 30.07 45.04 0.25
C SER A 297 31.19 45.06 1.28
N LEU A 298 31.59 43.89 1.83
CA LEU A 298 32.70 43.85 2.78
C LEU A 298 34.00 44.28 2.12
N ARG A 299 34.71 45.18 2.80
CA ARG A 299 36.11 45.43 2.51
C ARG A 299 36.95 44.35 3.19
N LEU A 300 37.52 43.48 2.38
CA LEU A 300 38.38 42.40 2.85
C LEU A 300 39.84 42.73 2.57
N LEU A 301 40.68 42.59 3.58
CA LEU A 301 42.11 42.85 3.51
C LEU A 301 42.89 41.53 3.65
N PRO A 302 43.90 41.27 2.80
CA PRO A 302 44.80 40.15 2.99
C PRO A 302 45.45 40.19 4.37
N PHE A 303 45.44 39.07 5.07
CA PHE A 303 46.23 38.90 6.29
C PHE A 303 47.01 37.59 6.23
N ARG A 304 48.10 37.55 6.98
CA ARG A 304 48.97 36.39 7.08
C ARG A 304 48.91 35.82 8.50
N HIS A 305 48.68 34.52 8.61
CA HIS A 305 48.76 33.76 9.86
C HIS A 305 49.69 32.56 9.67
N GLY A 306 50.85 32.60 10.32
CA GLY A 306 51.95 31.68 10.02
C GLY A 306 52.46 31.88 8.59
N ASP A 307 52.51 30.81 7.81
CA ASP A 307 52.92 30.82 6.40
C ASP A 307 51.76 30.79 5.42
N ARG A 308 50.53 31.03 5.89
CA ARG A 308 49.33 31.01 5.05
C ARG A 308 48.62 32.36 5.07
N TRP A 309 47.96 32.65 3.96
CA TRP A 309 47.20 33.87 3.71
C TRP A 309 45.70 33.59 3.73
N GLY A 310 44.95 34.57 4.24
CA GLY A 310 43.49 34.61 4.25
C GLY A 310 43.01 36.06 4.20
N PHE A 311 41.75 36.32 4.58
CA PHE A 311 41.18 37.66 4.57
C PHE A 311 40.46 38.01 5.88
N ILE A 312 40.70 39.22 6.37
CA ILE A 312 40.01 39.84 7.51
C ILE A 312 39.11 40.99 7.02
N ASP A 313 38.06 41.31 7.79
CA ASP A 313 37.31 42.56 7.61
C ASP A 313 37.98 43.75 8.32
N GLU A 314 37.38 44.94 8.20
CA GLU A 314 37.88 46.18 8.80
C GLU A 314 37.87 46.17 10.34
N ASP A 315 37.06 45.31 10.95
CA ASP A 315 37.01 45.11 12.40
C ASP A 315 38.08 44.11 12.88
N GLY A 316 38.86 43.54 11.96
CA GLY A 316 39.90 42.55 12.24
C GLY A 316 39.37 41.13 12.43
N ASN A 317 38.11 40.85 12.10
CA ASN A 317 37.56 39.51 12.15
C ASN A 317 38.01 38.70 10.94
N GLU A 318 38.49 37.48 11.18
CA GLU A 318 38.80 36.52 10.12
C GLU A 318 37.52 36.12 9.38
N ARG A 319 37.43 36.48 8.10
CA ARG A 319 36.28 36.17 7.22
C ARG A 319 36.56 35.00 6.29
N ILE A 320 37.79 34.93 5.78
CA ILE A 320 38.27 33.81 4.97
C ILE A 320 39.53 33.28 5.62
N LYS A 321 39.51 31.98 5.94
CA LYS A 321 40.56 31.35 6.72
C LYS A 321 41.92 31.48 6.04
N ALA A 322 42.98 31.64 6.84
CA ALA A 322 44.35 31.60 6.34
C ALA A 322 44.76 30.19 5.87
N GLU A 323 44.55 29.89 4.59
CA GLU A 323 44.81 28.57 4.00
C GLU A 323 45.42 28.60 2.60
N TYR A 324 45.84 29.76 2.10
CA TYR A 324 46.47 29.93 0.79
C TYR A 324 47.97 30.23 0.92
N ASP A 325 48.77 29.84 -0.06
CA ASP A 325 50.21 30.13 -0.08
C ASP A 325 50.49 31.61 -0.37
N TRP A 326 49.61 32.23 -1.16
CA TRP A 326 49.57 33.66 -1.42
C TRP A 326 48.15 34.04 -1.87
N VAL A 327 47.82 35.31 -1.71
CA VAL A 327 46.56 35.90 -2.19
C VAL A 327 46.82 37.30 -2.72
N GLU A 328 45.99 37.74 -3.65
CA GLU A 328 45.90 39.14 -4.06
C GLU A 328 44.69 39.82 -3.39
N PRO A 329 44.67 41.16 -3.27
CA PRO A 329 43.50 41.88 -2.80
C PRO A 329 42.25 41.60 -3.66
N PHE A 330 41.07 41.81 -3.08
CA PHE A 330 39.82 41.71 -3.85
C PHE A 330 39.68 42.85 -4.86
N GLU A 331 39.51 42.50 -6.13
CA GLU A 331 39.19 43.41 -7.24
C GLU A 331 37.95 42.91 -7.99
N GLY A 332 37.02 43.82 -8.33
CA GLY A 332 35.84 43.50 -9.15
C GLY A 332 34.87 42.42 -8.61
N GLY A 333 35.03 41.95 -7.36
CA GLY A 333 34.24 40.81 -6.84
C GLY A 333 35.10 39.66 -6.30
N GLN A 334 36.30 39.51 -6.85
CA GLN A 334 37.10 38.29 -6.74
C GLN A 334 38.50 38.59 -6.22
N ALA A 335 39.15 37.59 -5.65
CA ALA A 335 40.57 37.64 -5.30
C ALA A 335 41.29 36.44 -5.90
N LEU A 336 42.46 36.68 -6.49
CA LEU A 336 43.34 35.62 -6.97
C LEU A 336 44.02 34.94 -5.77
N VAL A 337 44.01 33.60 -5.75
CA VAL A 337 44.59 32.81 -4.65
C VAL A 337 45.42 31.65 -5.19
N GLY A 338 46.54 31.40 -4.53
CA GLY A 338 47.46 30.31 -4.87
C GLY A 338 47.50 29.21 -3.81
N ARG A 339 47.57 27.95 -4.27
CA ARG A 339 47.85 26.78 -3.43
C ARG A 339 48.81 25.83 -4.15
N GLY A 340 50.03 25.70 -3.65
CA GLY A 340 51.13 25.06 -4.35
C GLY A 340 51.38 25.75 -5.70
N ASP A 341 51.48 24.95 -6.76
CA ASP A 341 51.66 25.43 -8.13
C ASP A 341 50.34 25.73 -8.86
N ARG A 342 49.20 25.72 -8.15
CA ARG A 342 47.88 25.94 -8.73
C ARG A 342 47.28 27.27 -8.29
N VAL A 343 46.53 27.87 -9.20
CA VAL A 343 45.86 29.16 -9.02
C VAL A 343 44.38 29.08 -9.37
N GLY A 344 43.61 29.95 -8.74
CA GLY A 344 42.17 30.13 -8.96
C GLY A 344 41.69 31.43 -8.32
N THR A 345 40.40 31.71 -8.38
CA THR A 345 39.81 32.90 -7.77
C THR A 345 38.74 32.54 -6.76
N ILE A 346 38.60 33.37 -5.73
CA ILE A 346 37.53 33.25 -4.73
C ILE A 346 36.69 34.51 -4.68
N ASN A 347 35.42 34.36 -4.29
CA ASN A 347 34.55 35.49 -3.97
C ASN A 347 34.64 35.89 -2.49
N ARG A 348 33.94 36.95 -2.08
CA ARG A 348 33.99 37.49 -0.71
C ARG A 348 33.43 36.56 0.38
N SER A 349 32.73 35.49 0.00
CA SER A 349 32.36 34.43 0.94
C SER A 349 33.44 33.34 1.09
N GLY A 350 34.54 33.45 0.34
CA GLY A 350 35.61 32.45 0.29
C GLY A 350 35.33 31.26 -0.65
N ARG A 351 34.24 31.29 -1.42
CA ARG A 351 33.93 30.24 -2.41
C ARG A 351 34.75 30.45 -3.67
N ALA A 352 35.26 29.36 -4.26
CA ALA A 352 35.95 29.41 -5.53
C ALA A 352 35.00 29.82 -6.67
N VAL A 353 35.35 30.88 -7.39
CA VAL A 353 34.68 31.31 -8.62
C VAL A 353 35.32 30.56 -9.78
N VAL A 354 36.64 30.65 -9.90
CA VAL A 354 37.49 29.80 -10.74
C VAL A 354 38.20 28.77 -9.84
N PRO A 355 38.04 27.44 -10.09
CA PRO A 355 38.70 26.40 -9.29
C PRO A 355 40.22 26.57 -9.22
N ILE A 356 40.83 26.19 -8.08
CA ILE A 356 42.28 26.30 -7.86
C ILE A 356 42.99 25.07 -8.46
N GLU A 357 42.95 24.95 -9.77
CA GLU A 357 43.51 23.80 -10.51
C GLU A 357 44.29 24.19 -11.78
N TYR A 358 44.41 25.49 -12.05
CA TYR A 358 45.07 26.02 -13.24
C TYR A 358 46.52 26.40 -12.93
N ASP A 359 47.37 26.38 -13.96
CA ASP A 359 48.76 26.81 -13.86
C ASP A 359 48.89 28.36 -13.90
N GLU A 360 47.91 29.02 -14.51
CA GLU A 360 47.82 30.48 -14.60
C GLU A 360 46.34 30.89 -14.75
N VAL A 361 45.96 32.01 -14.14
CA VAL A 361 44.66 32.67 -14.30
C VAL A 361 44.96 34.14 -14.60
N LEU A 362 44.37 34.67 -15.67
CA LEU A 362 44.52 36.08 -16.04
C LEU A 362 43.77 36.97 -15.05
N ASP A 363 44.23 38.21 -14.88
CA ASP A 363 43.63 39.18 -13.95
C ASP A 363 42.11 39.26 -14.14
N PRO A 364 41.30 39.19 -13.06
CA PRO A 364 39.86 39.29 -13.15
C PRO A 364 39.46 40.65 -13.72
N VAL A 365 38.88 40.68 -14.93
CA VAL A 365 38.29 41.90 -15.49
C VAL A 365 36.87 42.07 -14.91
N GLU A 366 36.49 43.29 -14.54
CA GLU A 366 35.13 43.58 -14.04
C GLU A 366 34.07 43.00 -14.99
N GLY A 367 33.24 42.09 -14.46
CA GLY A 367 32.12 41.50 -15.20
C GLY A 367 32.43 40.28 -16.08
N THR A 368 33.66 39.77 -16.14
CA THR A 368 33.96 38.51 -16.85
C THR A 368 34.18 37.36 -15.87
N SER A 369 33.26 36.40 -15.88
CA SER A 369 33.44 35.08 -15.27
C SER A 369 34.00 34.12 -16.33
N THR A 370 35.30 34.14 -16.56
CA THR A 370 35.98 33.17 -17.44
C THR A 370 37.24 32.65 -16.81
#